data_AF-A0A930NRW1-F1
#
_entry.id   AF-A0A930NRW1-F1
#
_cell.length_a   1.000
_cell.length_b   1.000
_cell.length_c   1.000
_cell.angle_alpha   90.00
_cell.angle_beta   90.00
_cell.angle_gamma   90.00
#
_symmetry.space_group_name_H-M   'P 1'
#
loop_
_entity.id
_entity.type
_entity.pdbx_description
1 polymer ?
#
loop_
_entity_poly.entity_id
_entity_poly.type
_entity_poly.pdbx_seq_one_letter_code
_entity_poly.pdbx_strand_id
1 'polypeptide(L)'
;MSNRIQDGNYQYSEFETLESSIIRQRNCYERKTILWLKNEENKAKSYEYTYFTPIMTIMNGVVANLNAVIKFNPGKKDRPKMIKLEFGKDCKDLSVSPSTLPIKEDEIPIPITITCSGEFDKEQVLLVKADEKECGKIRILPNGKQHQKEIKVVTIKVRTRLNKNRGSKLGNISTGGPDLFVNTLKQALITVPEGVESIEELDCTDDEFTNAYKKPIQTKKAKYA
;
A
#
# COMPACT_ATOMS: atom_id res chain seq x y z
N MET A 1 -5.41 39.58 -17.08
CA MET A 1 -5.93 40.30 -15.90
C MET A 1 -6.62 39.30 -15.01
N SER A 2 -6.23 39.34 -13.75
CA SER A 2 -6.69 38.49 -12.65
C SER A 2 -8.11 38.85 -12.26
N ASN A 3 -8.99 37.86 -12.11
CA ASN A 3 -10.17 37.99 -11.27
C ASN A 3 -10.09 36.91 -10.20
N ARG A 4 -9.67 37.35 -9.00
CA ARG A 4 -9.88 36.64 -7.74
C ARG A 4 -11.38 36.72 -7.44
N ILE A 5 -12.01 35.58 -7.23
CA ILE A 5 -13.23 35.49 -6.43
C ILE A 5 -12.83 34.76 -5.15
N GLN A 6 -12.97 35.46 -4.03
CA GLN A 6 -12.83 34.93 -2.69
C GLN A 6 -14.09 34.14 -2.37
N ASP A 7 -13.96 32.83 -2.20
CA ASP A 7 -14.80 32.02 -1.31
C ASP A 7 -13.81 31.40 -0.31
N GLY A 8 -13.81 31.76 0.97
CA GLY A 8 -14.90 31.45 1.89
C GLY A 8 -14.58 30.12 2.58
N ASN A 9 -13.59 30.12 3.49
CA ASN A 9 -13.29 29.08 4.48
C ASN A 9 -13.59 27.61 4.08
N TYR A 10 -12.99 27.10 3.01
CA TYR A 10 -12.75 25.67 2.93
C TYR A 10 -11.41 25.39 3.60
N GLN A 11 -11.46 24.89 4.84
CA GLN A 11 -10.37 24.04 5.31
C GLN A 11 -10.34 22.86 4.34
N TYR A 12 -9.43 22.90 3.37
CA TYR A 12 -9.02 21.68 2.69
C TYR A 12 -8.52 20.75 3.80
N SER A 13 -9.31 19.73 4.10
CA SER A 13 -8.84 18.58 4.85
C SER A 13 -7.50 18.15 4.24
N GLU A 14 -6.47 17.96 5.08
CA GLU A 14 -5.19 17.40 4.63
C GLU A 14 -5.35 16.00 3.98
N PHE A 15 -6.53 15.39 4.15
CA PHE A 15 -6.94 14.17 3.47
C PHE A 15 -7.80 14.48 2.23
N GLU A 16 -7.44 13.90 1.09
CA GLU A 16 -8.21 13.95 -0.16
C GLU A 16 -9.67 13.53 0.10
N THR A 17 -10.62 14.30 -0.43
CA THR A 17 -12.02 13.87 -0.46
C THR A 17 -12.15 12.61 -1.32
N LEU A 18 -13.12 11.74 -1.00
CA LEU A 18 -13.37 10.50 -1.74
C LEU A 18 -13.51 10.76 -3.25
N GLU A 19 -14.15 11.86 -3.63
CA GLU A 19 -14.33 12.26 -5.04
C GLU A 19 -13.02 12.62 -5.74
N SER A 20 -12.13 13.36 -5.08
CA SER A 20 -10.80 13.70 -5.60
C SER A 20 -9.94 12.44 -5.78
N SER A 21 -10.01 11.51 -4.81
CA SER A 21 -9.32 10.22 -4.88
C SER A 21 -9.83 9.37 -6.05
N ILE A 22 -11.15 9.32 -6.27
CA ILE A 22 -11.77 8.60 -7.39
C ILE A 22 -11.31 9.19 -8.73
N ILE A 23 -11.28 10.51 -8.88
CA ILE A 23 -10.82 11.18 -10.11
C ILE A 23 -9.35 10.85 -10.37
N ARG A 24 -8.50 10.93 -9.34
CA ARG A 24 -7.08 10.58 -9.45
C ARG A 24 -6.89 9.14 -9.87
N GLN A 25 -7.60 8.20 -9.26
CA GLN A 25 -7.53 6.79 -9.63
C GLN A 25 -7.95 6.56 -11.09
N ARG A 26 -9.01 7.23 -11.56
CA ARG A 26 -9.43 7.15 -12.97
C ARG A 26 -8.38 7.64 -13.96
N ASN A 27 -7.57 8.61 -13.55
CA ASN A 27 -6.49 9.15 -14.38
C ASN A 27 -5.22 8.30 -14.33
N CYS A 28 -4.96 7.63 -13.22
CA CYS A 28 -3.73 6.85 -13.01
C CYS A 28 -3.84 5.38 -13.44
N TYR A 29 -5.02 4.78 -13.31
CA TYR A 29 -5.18 3.34 -13.50
C TYR A 29 -5.96 3.03 -14.78
N GLU A 30 -5.46 2.00 -15.48
CA GLU A 30 -6.26 1.34 -16.49
C GLU A 30 -7.51 0.73 -15.85
N ARG A 31 -8.64 0.77 -16.57
CA ARG A 31 -9.93 0.37 -16.02
C ARG A 31 -10.78 -0.39 -17.02
N LYS A 32 -11.60 -1.30 -16.51
CA LYS A 32 -12.59 -2.07 -17.26
C LYS A 32 -13.95 -1.96 -16.60
N THR A 33 -14.97 -1.60 -17.37
CA THR A 33 -16.35 -1.53 -16.87
C THR A 33 -16.97 -2.92 -16.82
N ILE A 34 -17.57 -3.28 -15.68
CA ILE A 34 -18.30 -4.53 -15.48
C ILE A 34 -19.78 -4.25 -15.76
N LEU A 35 -20.19 -4.38 -17.02
CA LEU A 35 -21.51 -3.94 -17.50
C LEU A 35 -22.70 -4.56 -16.76
N TRP A 36 -22.61 -5.82 -16.33
CA TRP A 36 -23.73 -6.52 -15.70
C TRP A 36 -24.00 -6.08 -14.26
N LEU A 37 -23.08 -5.35 -13.63
CA LEU A 37 -23.32 -4.71 -12.34
C LEU A 37 -24.04 -3.35 -12.47
N LYS A 38 -24.17 -2.82 -13.70
CA LYS A 38 -24.85 -1.55 -13.96
C LYS A 38 -26.36 -1.78 -14.09
N ASN A 39 -27.14 -1.20 -13.19
CA ASN A 39 -28.61 -1.17 -13.24
C ASN A 39 -29.14 0.28 -13.25
N GLU A 40 -30.46 0.46 -13.43
CA GLU A 40 -31.11 1.78 -13.46
C GLU A 40 -30.93 2.54 -12.13
N GLU A 41 -30.96 1.84 -10.99
CA GLU A 41 -30.80 2.42 -9.65
C GLU A 41 -29.42 3.01 -9.40
N ASN A 42 -28.37 2.44 -10.01
CA ASN A 42 -26.99 2.82 -9.74
C ASN A 42 -26.27 3.37 -10.99
N LYS A 43 -27.01 3.77 -12.01
CA LYS A 43 -26.51 4.33 -13.28
C LYS A 43 -25.57 5.52 -13.09
N ALA A 44 -25.75 6.29 -12.01
CA ALA A 44 -24.91 7.42 -11.62
C ALA A 44 -23.63 7.01 -10.87
N LYS A 45 -23.60 5.84 -10.21
CA LYS A 45 -22.48 5.33 -9.39
C LYS A 45 -21.43 4.59 -10.21
N SER A 46 -20.82 5.29 -11.16
CA SER A 46 -19.84 4.73 -12.12
C SER A 46 -18.61 4.06 -11.48
N TYR A 47 -18.30 4.33 -10.21
CA TYR A 47 -17.13 3.79 -9.53
C TYR A 47 -17.31 2.33 -9.02
N GLU A 48 -18.49 1.97 -8.53
CA GLU A 48 -18.76 0.65 -7.91
C GLU A 48 -18.68 -0.53 -8.90
N TYR A 49 -18.65 -0.25 -10.21
CA TYR A 49 -18.70 -1.24 -11.30
C TYR A 49 -17.48 -1.17 -12.21
N THR A 50 -16.43 -0.52 -11.74
CA THR A 50 -15.18 -0.36 -12.47
C THR A 50 -14.11 -1.24 -11.84
N TYR A 51 -13.61 -2.20 -12.62
CA TYR A 51 -12.39 -2.90 -12.28
C TYR A 51 -11.20 -2.01 -12.62
N PHE A 52 -10.53 -1.46 -11.61
CA PHE A 52 -9.24 -0.82 -11.79
C PHE A 52 -8.17 -1.89 -11.83
N THR A 53 -7.34 -1.89 -12.87
CA THR A 53 -6.20 -2.78 -12.97
C THR A 53 -5.20 -2.44 -11.87
N PRO A 54 -5.01 -3.32 -10.87
CA PRO A 54 -4.05 -3.08 -9.81
C PRO A 54 -2.63 -3.02 -10.39
N ILE A 55 -1.82 -2.16 -9.77
CA ILE A 55 -0.38 -2.03 -10.02
C ILE A 55 0.31 -2.49 -8.74
N MET A 56 1.29 -3.37 -8.88
CA MET A 56 2.10 -3.86 -7.78
C MET A 56 3.59 -3.79 -8.11
N THR A 57 4.39 -3.89 -7.06
CA THR A 57 5.84 -3.98 -7.06
C THR A 57 6.20 -5.25 -6.30
N ILE A 58 7.23 -5.95 -6.75
CA ILE A 58 7.74 -7.15 -6.07
C ILE A 58 9.24 -7.23 -6.34
N MET A 59 10.05 -7.37 -5.28
CA MET A 59 11.50 -7.50 -5.45
C MET A 59 11.89 -8.97 -5.61
N ASN A 60 13.09 -9.20 -6.15
CA ASN A 60 13.71 -10.51 -6.17
C ASN A 60 13.72 -11.16 -4.77
N GLY A 61 13.37 -12.44 -4.71
CA GLY A 61 13.28 -13.23 -3.47
C GLY A 61 12.00 -13.02 -2.67
N VAL A 62 11.09 -12.13 -3.10
CA VAL A 62 9.83 -11.87 -2.40
C VAL A 62 8.73 -12.81 -2.90
N VAL A 63 7.94 -13.28 -1.94
CA VAL A 63 6.71 -14.04 -2.15
C VAL A 63 5.53 -13.17 -1.70
N ALA A 64 4.67 -12.80 -2.64
CA ALA A 64 3.48 -11.99 -2.38
C ALA A 64 2.26 -12.90 -2.23
N ASN A 65 1.57 -12.77 -1.10
CA ASN A 65 0.33 -13.48 -0.82
C ASN A 65 -0.86 -12.59 -1.15
N LEU A 66 -1.72 -13.06 -2.05
CA LEU A 66 -2.91 -12.39 -2.53
C LEU A 66 -4.14 -13.28 -2.29
N ASN A 67 -5.32 -12.65 -2.30
CA ASN A 67 -6.59 -13.33 -2.17
C ASN A 67 -7.46 -13.01 -3.38
N ALA A 68 -7.88 -14.03 -4.12
CA ALA A 68 -8.80 -13.87 -5.23
C ALA A 68 -10.25 -14.11 -4.79
N VAL A 69 -11.13 -13.20 -5.19
CA VAL A 69 -12.57 -13.32 -5.04
C VAL A 69 -13.18 -13.40 -6.44
N ILE A 70 -13.95 -14.46 -6.69
CA ILE A 70 -14.58 -14.72 -7.98
C ILE A 70 -16.07 -14.40 -7.85
N LYS A 71 -16.60 -13.64 -8.81
CA LYS A 71 -18.03 -13.35 -8.92
C LYS A 71 -18.51 -13.63 -10.33
N PHE A 72 -19.64 -14.32 -10.45
CA PHE A 72 -20.25 -14.59 -11.74
C PHE A 72 -21.47 -13.69 -11.97
N ASN A 73 -21.76 -13.40 -13.23
CA ASN A 73 -22.99 -12.70 -13.57
C ASN A 73 -24.19 -13.62 -13.26
N PRO A 74 -25.11 -13.23 -12.36
CA PRO A 74 -26.26 -14.06 -11.98
C PRO A 74 -27.24 -14.26 -13.15
N GLY A 75 -27.28 -13.34 -14.11
CA GLY A 75 -28.13 -13.42 -15.31
C GLY A 75 -27.61 -14.38 -16.39
N LYS A 76 -26.42 -14.95 -16.23
CA LYS A 76 -25.88 -15.99 -17.13
C LYS A 76 -25.84 -17.32 -16.38
N LYS A 77 -26.44 -18.36 -16.94
CA LYS A 77 -26.37 -19.72 -16.37
C LYS A 77 -25.05 -20.42 -16.72
N ASP A 78 -24.50 -20.14 -17.90
CA ASP A 78 -23.22 -20.71 -18.31
C ASP A 78 -22.09 -20.17 -17.44
N ARG A 79 -21.24 -21.10 -16.98
CA ARG A 79 -20.02 -20.83 -16.21
C ARG A 79 -18.81 -21.17 -17.08
N PRO A 80 -17.68 -20.47 -16.90
CA PRO A 80 -16.47 -20.85 -17.61
C PRO A 80 -16.05 -22.26 -17.19
N LYS A 81 -15.44 -23.00 -18.12
CA LYS A 81 -14.89 -24.32 -17.85
C LYS A 81 -13.56 -24.26 -17.11
N MET A 82 -12.87 -23.13 -17.19
CA MET A 82 -11.58 -22.94 -16.55
C MET A 82 -11.26 -21.46 -16.34
N ILE A 83 -10.62 -21.14 -15.21
CA ILE A 83 -10.06 -19.82 -14.92
C ILE A 83 -8.56 -19.99 -14.71
N LYS A 84 -7.74 -19.42 -15.59
CA LYS A 84 -6.27 -19.47 -15.56
C LYS A 84 -5.67 -18.15 -15.10
N LEU A 85 -4.57 -18.23 -14.37
CA LEU A 85 -3.64 -17.14 -14.10
C LEU A 85 -2.35 -17.43 -14.86
N GLU A 86 -1.95 -16.51 -15.73
CA GLU A 86 -0.74 -16.67 -16.53
C GLU A 86 0.00 -15.36 -16.72
N PHE A 87 1.33 -15.43 -16.72
CA PHE A 87 2.18 -14.33 -17.15
C PHE A 87 2.34 -14.34 -18.66
N GLY A 88 2.73 -13.18 -19.23
CA GLY A 88 3.15 -13.10 -20.63
C GLY A 88 4.32 -14.04 -20.95
N LYS A 89 4.45 -14.44 -22.22
CA LYS A 89 5.42 -15.45 -22.68
C LYS A 89 6.89 -15.12 -22.35
N ASP A 90 7.22 -13.85 -22.20
CA ASP A 90 8.58 -13.39 -21.92
C ASP A 90 8.91 -13.33 -20.42
N CYS A 91 7.94 -13.65 -19.54
CA CYS A 91 8.11 -13.63 -18.10
C CYS A 91 8.76 -14.94 -17.61
N LYS A 92 10.00 -14.85 -17.14
CA LYS A 92 10.76 -16.00 -16.60
C LYS A 92 10.91 -15.94 -15.08
N ASP A 93 10.95 -14.73 -14.54
CA ASP A 93 11.33 -14.49 -13.14
C ASP A 93 10.14 -14.48 -12.19
N LEU A 94 8.90 -14.48 -12.70
CA LEU A 94 7.69 -14.54 -11.90
C LEU A 94 6.92 -15.84 -12.13
N SER A 95 6.36 -16.37 -11.05
CA SER A 95 5.46 -17.52 -11.07
C SER A 95 4.26 -17.27 -10.18
N VAL A 96 3.15 -17.95 -10.49
CA VAL A 96 1.88 -17.84 -9.76
C VAL A 96 1.40 -19.22 -9.34
N SER A 97 0.88 -19.34 -8.11
CA SER A 97 0.32 -20.59 -7.58
C SER A 97 -0.95 -20.32 -6.77
N PRO A 98 -2.06 -21.06 -7.02
CA PRO A 98 -2.24 -21.98 -8.14
C PRO A 98 -2.35 -21.22 -9.48
N SER A 99 -1.99 -21.86 -10.60
CA SER A 99 -2.15 -21.29 -11.94
C SER A 99 -3.58 -21.41 -12.49
N THR A 100 -4.43 -22.20 -11.82
CA THR A 100 -5.82 -22.41 -12.19
C THR A 100 -6.69 -22.26 -10.95
N LEU A 101 -7.79 -21.51 -11.07
CA LEU A 101 -8.72 -21.30 -9.98
C LEU A 101 -9.94 -22.22 -10.12
N PRO A 102 -10.51 -22.66 -8.99
CA PRO A 102 -11.78 -23.39 -8.98
C PRO A 102 -12.92 -22.49 -9.49
N ILE A 103 -13.89 -23.11 -10.16
CA ILE A 103 -15.09 -22.42 -10.67
C ILE A 103 -16.15 -22.46 -9.58
N LYS A 104 -15.96 -21.62 -8.56
CA LYS A 104 -16.90 -21.49 -7.44
C LYS A 104 -16.98 -20.03 -7.01
N GLU A 105 -18.18 -19.63 -6.64
CA GLU A 105 -18.46 -18.33 -6.05
C GLU A 105 -18.66 -18.57 -4.56
N ASP A 106 -17.56 -18.49 -3.81
CA ASP A 106 -17.56 -18.63 -2.37
C ASP A 106 -17.18 -17.28 -1.76
N GLU A 107 -17.71 -16.99 -0.57
CA GLU A 107 -17.27 -15.83 0.22
C GLU A 107 -15.83 -15.98 0.72
N ILE A 108 -15.35 -17.22 0.82
CA ILE A 108 -13.99 -17.54 1.24
C ILE A 108 -13.03 -17.23 0.08
N PRO A 109 -12.12 -16.24 0.22
CA PRO A 109 -11.17 -15.92 -0.83
C PRO A 109 -10.22 -17.08 -1.11
N ILE A 110 -9.85 -17.24 -2.37
CA ILE A 110 -8.89 -18.26 -2.79
C ILE A 110 -7.48 -17.67 -2.65
N PRO A 111 -6.59 -18.28 -1.84
CA PRO A 111 -5.24 -17.79 -1.70
C PRO A 111 -4.45 -18.01 -3.00
N ILE A 112 -3.75 -16.98 -3.43
CA ILE A 112 -2.86 -16.99 -4.58
C ILE A 112 -1.50 -16.45 -4.13
N THR A 113 -0.45 -17.08 -4.59
CA THR A 113 0.93 -16.66 -4.33
C THR A 113 1.59 -16.24 -5.63
N ILE A 114 2.25 -15.09 -5.63
CA ILE A 114 3.16 -14.67 -6.70
C ILE A 114 4.58 -14.71 -6.15
N THR A 115 5.46 -15.45 -6.81
CA THR A 115 6.86 -15.58 -6.41
C THR A 115 7.75 -14.88 -7.42
N CYS A 116 8.66 -14.04 -6.94
CA CYS A 116 9.68 -13.36 -7.74
C CYS A 116 11.06 -13.98 -7.48
N SER A 117 11.63 -14.59 -8.51
CA SER A 117 12.90 -15.33 -8.46
C SER A 117 14.09 -14.59 -9.10
N GLY A 118 13.82 -13.46 -9.74
CA GLY A 118 14.83 -12.67 -10.43
C GLY A 118 14.45 -11.19 -10.56
N GLU A 119 15.30 -10.47 -11.28
CA GLU A 119 15.11 -9.05 -11.61
C GLU A 119 14.65 -8.89 -13.07
N PHE A 120 13.84 -7.89 -13.34
CA PHE A 120 13.33 -7.59 -14.68
C PHE A 120 13.19 -6.08 -14.90
N ASP A 121 13.52 -5.66 -16.13
CA ASP A 121 13.59 -4.24 -16.50
C ASP A 121 12.35 -3.71 -17.21
N LYS A 122 11.43 -4.60 -17.56
CA LYS A 122 10.18 -4.28 -18.25
C LYS A 122 9.00 -4.69 -17.40
N GLU A 123 7.94 -3.90 -17.42
CA GLU A 123 6.67 -4.21 -16.76
C GLU A 123 6.19 -5.62 -17.18
N GLN A 124 5.76 -6.39 -16.19
CA GLN A 124 5.17 -7.71 -16.37
C GLN A 124 3.67 -7.65 -16.08
N VAL A 125 2.89 -8.53 -16.69
CA VAL A 125 1.44 -8.58 -16.50
C VAL A 125 1.03 -10.00 -16.15
N LEU A 126 0.33 -10.14 -15.02
CA LEU A 126 -0.41 -11.34 -14.68
C LEU A 126 -1.82 -11.20 -15.26
N LEU A 127 -2.17 -12.04 -16.22
CA LEU A 127 -3.50 -12.09 -16.83
C LEU A 127 -4.36 -13.14 -16.15
N VAL A 128 -5.64 -12.81 -15.95
CA VAL A 128 -6.67 -13.76 -15.54
C VAL A 128 -7.57 -14.02 -16.74
N LYS A 129 -7.64 -15.29 -17.16
CA LYS A 129 -8.43 -15.71 -18.32
C LYS A 129 -9.50 -16.72 -17.92
N ALA A 130 -10.75 -16.46 -18.32
CA ALA A 130 -11.84 -17.40 -18.23
C ALA A 130 -12.13 -17.95 -19.64
N ASP A 131 -11.90 -19.24 -19.88
CA ASP A 131 -11.98 -19.88 -21.20
C ASP A 131 -11.28 -19.06 -22.30
N GLU A 132 -10.01 -18.72 -22.06
CA GLU A 132 -9.14 -17.92 -22.94
C GLU A 132 -9.52 -16.43 -23.11
N LYS A 133 -10.62 -15.97 -22.50
CA LYS A 133 -11.01 -14.55 -22.50
C LYS A 133 -10.47 -13.82 -21.28
N GLU A 134 -9.80 -12.68 -21.49
CA GLU A 134 -9.30 -11.84 -20.40
C GLU A 134 -10.43 -11.29 -19.54
N CYS A 135 -10.44 -11.65 -18.26
CA CYS A 135 -11.42 -11.21 -17.26
C CYS A 135 -10.82 -10.37 -16.14
N GLY A 136 -9.49 -10.37 -15.99
CA GLY A 136 -8.78 -9.54 -15.01
C GLY A 136 -7.29 -9.47 -15.33
N LYS A 137 -6.57 -8.56 -14.66
CA LYS A 137 -5.13 -8.42 -14.82
C LYS A 137 -4.48 -7.66 -13.69
N ILE A 138 -3.22 -7.97 -13.40
CA ILE A 138 -2.37 -7.22 -12.47
C ILE A 138 -1.12 -6.77 -13.22
N ARG A 139 -0.81 -5.48 -13.14
CA ARG A 139 0.44 -4.91 -13.67
C ARG A 139 1.51 -4.96 -12.59
N ILE A 140 2.69 -5.45 -12.95
CA ILE A 140 3.83 -5.59 -12.04
C ILE A 140 4.97 -4.73 -12.58
N LEU A 141 5.29 -3.66 -11.86
CA LEU A 141 6.31 -2.69 -12.26
C LEU A 141 7.70 -3.35 -12.29
N PRO A 142 8.60 -2.90 -13.19
CA PRO A 142 9.96 -3.42 -13.26
C PRO A 142 10.69 -3.23 -11.94
N ASN A 143 11.51 -4.22 -11.58
CA ASN A 143 12.22 -4.26 -10.31
C ASN A 143 13.74 -4.36 -10.47
N GLY A 144 14.30 -4.30 -11.68
CA GLY A 144 15.74 -4.24 -11.89
C GLY A 144 16.38 -3.06 -11.17
N LYS A 145 17.68 -3.17 -10.83
CA LYS A 145 18.39 -2.18 -9.98
C LYS A 145 18.18 -0.72 -10.36
N GLN A 146 18.10 -0.41 -11.65
CA GLN A 146 17.86 0.95 -12.17
C GLN A 146 16.50 1.56 -11.78
N HIS A 147 15.53 0.71 -11.40
CA HIS A 147 14.21 1.12 -10.92
C HIS A 147 14.12 1.13 -9.39
N GLN A 148 15.18 0.68 -8.70
CA GLN A 148 15.26 0.67 -7.25
C GLN A 148 15.92 1.95 -6.72
N LYS A 149 15.59 2.33 -5.50
CA LYS A 149 16.27 3.41 -4.77
C LYS A 149 17.02 2.86 -3.58
N GLU A 150 18.30 3.18 -3.49
CA GLU A 150 19.10 2.88 -2.32
C GLU A 150 19.03 4.05 -1.32
N ILE A 151 18.81 3.73 -0.05
CA ILE A 151 18.89 4.70 1.03
C ILE A 151 19.79 4.19 2.15
N LYS A 152 20.35 5.13 2.90
CA LYS A 152 21.04 4.86 4.17
C LYS A 152 20.11 5.19 5.31
N VAL A 153 20.07 4.33 6.33
CA VAL A 153 19.15 4.47 7.46
C VAL A 153 19.93 4.36 8.75
N VAL A 154 19.79 5.38 9.59
CA VAL A 154 20.38 5.42 10.93
C VAL A 154 19.25 5.53 11.94
N THR A 155 19.32 4.70 12.98
CA THR A 155 18.48 4.79 14.17
C THR A 155 19.29 5.35 15.33
N ILE A 156 18.64 6.19 16.13
CA ILE A 156 19.28 6.91 17.23
C ILE A 156 18.46 6.67 18.49
N LYS A 157 19.11 6.19 19.56
CA LYS A 157 18.48 6.17 20.88
C LYS A 157 18.63 7.56 21.50
N VAL A 158 17.51 8.16 21.87
CA VAL A 158 17.51 9.52 22.43
C VAL A 158 17.32 9.46 23.93
N ARG A 159 18.21 10.11 24.69
CA ARG A 159 18.03 10.35 26.13
C ARG A 159 17.34 11.69 26.32
N THR A 160 16.29 11.73 27.14
CA THR A 160 15.54 12.97 27.41
C THR A 160 15.21 13.11 28.90
N ARG A 161 15.04 14.35 29.37
CA ARG A 161 14.59 14.68 30.74
C ARG A 161 13.23 15.40 30.75
N LEU A 162 12.25 14.89 30.01
CA LEU A 162 10.96 15.57 29.83
C LEU A 162 10.07 15.63 31.10
N ASN A 163 10.36 14.83 32.12
CA ASN A 163 9.61 14.79 33.38
C ASN A 163 10.50 15.23 34.54
N LYS A 164 10.18 16.39 35.16
CA LYS A 164 10.97 16.98 36.25
C LYS A 164 11.27 16.02 37.42
N ASN A 165 10.37 15.06 37.69
CA ASN A 165 10.44 14.21 38.88
C ASN A 165 10.89 12.76 38.61
N ARG A 166 11.32 12.41 37.38
CA ARG A 166 11.62 10.99 37.02
C ARG A 166 13.00 10.75 36.42
N GLY A 167 13.93 11.71 36.55
CA GLY A 167 15.28 11.61 35.97
C GLY A 167 15.28 11.57 34.44
N SER A 168 16.47 11.46 33.84
CA SER A 168 16.62 11.24 32.40
C SER A 168 16.18 9.82 32.02
N LYS A 169 15.58 9.63 30.85
CA LYS A 169 15.24 8.32 30.30
C LYS A 169 15.82 8.16 28.91
N LEU A 170 16.38 6.98 28.64
CA LEU A 170 16.82 6.57 27.31
C LEU A 170 15.67 5.85 26.58
N GLY A 171 15.39 6.25 25.35
CA GLY A 171 14.46 5.55 24.47
C GLY A 171 15.01 4.20 24.01
N ASN A 172 14.12 3.25 23.76
CA ASN A 172 14.48 1.94 23.23
C ASN A 172 13.91 1.76 21.83
N ILE A 173 14.69 1.16 20.93
CA ILE A 173 14.21 0.69 19.64
C ILE A 173 13.43 -0.60 19.88
N SER A 174 12.25 -0.71 19.30
CA SER A 174 11.42 -1.92 19.44
C SER A 174 12.08 -3.12 18.76
N THR A 175 12.04 -4.29 19.42
CA THR A 175 12.53 -5.55 18.85
C THR A 175 11.82 -5.86 17.54
N GLY A 176 12.58 -6.09 16.46
CA GLY A 176 12.05 -6.33 15.11
C GLY A 176 11.55 -5.07 14.37
N GLY A 177 11.59 -3.89 14.98
CA GLY A 177 11.23 -2.62 14.34
C GLY A 177 12.06 -2.30 13.09
N PRO A 178 13.40 -2.38 13.14
CA PRO A 178 14.26 -2.16 11.97
C PRO A 178 13.96 -3.11 10.81
N ASP A 179 13.72 -4.40 11.09
CA ASP A 179 13.41 -5.39 10.05
C ASP A 179 12.05 -5.11 9.40
N LEU A 180 11.04 -4.77 10.21
CA LEU A 180 9.72 -4.36 9.70
C LEU A 180 9.84 -3.12 8.81
N PHE A 181 10.65 -2.14 9.23
CA PHE A 181 10.89 -0.92 8.45
C PHE A 181 11.52 -1.24 7.10
N VAL A 182 12.61 -2.01 7.08
CA VAL A 182 13.28 -2.42 5.83
C VAL A 182 12.32 -3.23 4.94
N ASN A 183 11.57 -4.19 5.50
CA ASN A 183 10.63 -4.99 4.73
C ASN A 183 9.47 -4.16 4.15
N THR A 184 9.06 -3.10 4.83
CA THR A 184 8.06 -2.15 4.32
C THR A 184 8.62 -1.35 3.14
N LEU A 185 9.87 -0.88 3.23
CA LEU A 185 10.53 -0.15 2.15
C LEU A 185 10.71 -0.98 0.87
N LYS A 186 10.94 -2.29 1.00
CA LYS A 186 11.01 -3.20 -0.15
C LYS A 186 9.74 -3.17 -1.02
N GLN A 187 8.57 -2.94 -0.42
CA GLN A 187 7.32 -2.79 -1.17
C GLN A 187 7.33 -1.54 -2.06
N ALA A 188 8.14 -0.54 -1.75
CA ALA A 188 8.33 0.67 -2.55
C ALA A 188 9.55 0.62 -3.48
N LEU A 189 10.13 -0.57 -3.72
CA LEU A 189 11.40 -0.76 -4.45
C LEU A 189 12.56 0.05 -3.83
N ILE A 190 12.54 0.22 -2.51
CA ILE A 190 13.62 0.87 -1.77
C ILE A 190 14.45 -0.21 -1.06
N THR A 191 15.76 -0.13 -1.21
CA THR A 191 16.73 -1.03 -0.57
C THR A 191 17.60 -0.27 0.43
N VAL A 192 18.06 -1.00 1.44
CA VAL A 192 18.95 -0.48 2.50
C VAL A 192 20.16 -1.43 2.56
N PRO A 193 21.15 -1.27 1.64
CA PRO A 193 22.20 -2.26 1.43
C PRO A 193 23.12 -2.42 2.65
N GLU A 194 23.38 -1.33 3.38
CA GLU A 194 24.19 -1.31 4.60
C GLU A 194 23.41 -1.79 5.84
N GLY A 195 22.11 -2.11 5.68
CA GLY A 195 21.21 -2.36 6.79
C GLY A 195 20.88 -1.07 7.56
N VAL A 196 20.18 -1.26 8.69
CA VAL A 196 19.86 -0.14 9.59
C VAL A 196 20.97 -0.01 10.61
N GLU A 197 21.73 1.07 10.52
CA GLU A 197 22.76 1.39 11.51
C GLU A 197 22.10 1.93 12.78
N SER A 198 22.70 1.65 13.94
CA SER A 198 22.30 2.26 15.21
C SER A 198 23.48 2.99 15.79
N ILE A 199 23.32 4.27 16.07
CA ILE A 199 24.28 5.00 16.91
C ILE A 199 23.92 4.83 18.38
N GLU A 200 24.92 4.94 19.26
CA GLU A 200 24.79 4.58 20.68
C GLU A 200 23.76 5.44 21.41
N GLU A 201 23.89 6.76 21.34
CA GLU A 201 23.03 7.68 22.08
C GLU A 201 23.13 9.11 21.54
N LEU A 202 21.98 9.80 21.49
CA LEU A 202 21.91 11.26 21.42
C LEU A 202 21.35 11.79 22.74
N ASP A 203 22.17 12.56 23.47
CA ASP A 203 21.76 13.16 24.74
C ASP A 203 21.03 14.49 24.48
N CYS A 204 19.76 14.55 24.86
CA CYS A 204 18.88 15.72 24.79
C CYS A 204 18.33 16.04 26.20
N THR A 205 19.20 15.99 27.21
CA THR A 205 18.85 16.31 28.60
C THR A 205 19.11 17.76 29.00
N ASP A 206 19.60 18.59 28.07
CA ASP A 206 19.82 20.01 28.29
C ASP A 206 18.50 20.75 28.60
N ASP A 207 18.66 21.90 29.27
CA ASP A 207 17.52 22.68 29.75
C ASP A 207 16.73 23.31 28.60
N GLU A 208 17.37 23.66 27.47
CA GLU A 208 16.70 24.28 26.33
C GLU A 208 15.72 23.29 25.68
N PHE A 209 16.20 22.10 25.31
CA PHE A 209 15.38 21.02 24.78
C PHE A 209 14.28 20.62 25.77
N THR A 210 14.64 20.43 27.04
CA THR A 210 13.67 20.04 28.08
C THR A 210 12.58 21.08 28.26
N ASN A 211 12.92 22.37 28.24
CA ASN A 211 11.95 23.45 28.40
C ASN A 211 11.02 23.58 27.19
N ALA A 212 11.49 23.29 25.97
CA ALA A 212 10.69 23.32 24.76
C ALA A 212 9.65 22.19 24.69
N TYR A 213 9.98 20.98 25.14
CA TYR A 213 9.16 19.77 24.93
C TYR A 213 8.50 19.19 26.19
N LYS A 214 8.73 19.77 27.39
CA LYS A 214 8.01 19.36 28.60
C LYS A 214 6.50 19.56 28.44
N LYS A 215 5.69 18.57 28.82
CA LYS A 215 4.23 18.75 28.89
C LYS A 215 3.90 19.81 29.95
N PRO A 216 3.13 20.87 29.64
CA PRO A 216 2.61 21.75 30.67
C PRO A 216 1.67 20.94 31.57
N ILE A 217 1.90 21.04 32.88
CA ILE A 217 0.99 20.45 33.86
C ILE A 217 -0.30 21.27 33.81
N GLN A 218 -1.37 20.73 33.20
CA GLN A 218 -2.71 21.26 33.42
C GLN A 218 -3.09 20.95 34.87
N THR A 219 -2.78 21.86 35.78
CA THR A 219 -3.35 21.83 37.12
C THR A 219 -4.80 22.25 36.98
N LYS A 220 -5.71 21.28 36.80
CA LYS A 220 -7.11 21.49 37.20
C LYS A 220 -7.10 21.71 38.70
N LYS A 221 -6.98 22.97 39.14
CA LYS A 221 -7.35 23.35 40.50
C LYS A 221 -8.84 23.06 40.62
N ALA A 222 -9.19 21.95 41.25
CA ALA A 222 -10.54 21.76 41.76
C ALA A 222 -10.77 22.86 42.80
N LYS A 223 -11.48 23.92 42.41
CA LYS A 223 -12.13 24.82 43.34
C LYS A 223 -13.33 24.07 43.90
N TYR A 224 -13.15 23.38 45.02
CA TYR A 224 -14.26 23.14 45.91
C TYR A 224 -14.46 24.43 46.70
N ALA A 225 -15.56 25.13 46.39
CA ALA A 225 -16.17 26.13 47.24
C ALA A 225 -17.40 25.49 47.88
#